data_AF-A0A4Y2CAT0-F1
#
_entry.id   AF-A0A4Y2CAT0-F1
#
_cell.length_a   1.000
_cell.length_b   1.000
_cell.length_c   1.000
_cell.angle_alpha   90.00
_cell.angle_beta   90.00
_cell.angle_gamma   90.00
#
_symmetry.space_group_name_H-M   'P 1'
#
loop_
_entity.id
_entity.type
_entity.pdbx_description
1 polymer ?
#
loop_
_entity_poly.entity_id
_entity_poly.type
_entity_poly.pdbx_seq_one_letter_code
_entity_poly.pdbx_strand_id
1 'polypeptide(L)'
;MPKRKRGVTGDAARRQQAIRKRERRVVETEEERSQRLSAMAQRGQDRREEETEELRNSRLSTMAQRSQDRREEETEELRNSRLSTMAQRSQDRRAEETMEQRNSRLSVMAEHAREHRRIQNLYASRTTLYPVVEEHNCGEMDNICLKCGGLYFAAEKNARGVYTHCCHNGKIVEQASVYPMEMKVLMDGSDELSVHFKNKIRSYNSALSFASMGAQVVPPTGRGAYCFRIHGQTYHRTSHLHPPQAGEEKFAQLYVLDSDLATRRRMERGENSECNPELMRKIDEIIRRVNPFEDAYKMMWELEQQVL
;
A
#
# COMPACT_ATOMS: atom_id res chain seq x y z
N MET A 1 26.33 43.70 10.87
CA MET A 1 27.14 42.79 10.02
C MET A 1 26.78 43.04 8.56
N PRO A 2 27.59 43.74 7.74
CA PRO A 2 27.21 44.02 6.37
C PRO A 2 27.39 42.76 5.52
N LYS A 3 26.29 42.27 4.93
CA LYS A 3 26.30 41.17 3.96
C LYS A 3 27.11 41.63 2.74
N ARG A 4 28.25 40.97 2.45
CA ARG A 4 29.04 41.16 1.22
C ARG A 4 28.12 40.95 0.01
N LYS A 5 27.80 42.03 -0.71
CA LYS A 5 27.17 41.96 -2.04
C LYS A 5 28.15 41.22 -2.97
N ARG A 6 27.85 39.95 -3.33
CA ARG A 6 28.53 39.30 -4.47
C ARG A 6 28.22 40.15 -5.70
N GLY A 7 29.26 40.77 -6.27
CA GLY A 7 29.12 41.75 -7.34
C GLY A 7 28.52 41.13 -8.60
N VAL A 8 27.52 41.82 -9.16
CA VAL A 8 26.84 41.54 -10.45
C VAL A 8 27.85 41.37 -11.61
N THR A 9 29.04 41.96 -11.50
CA THR A 9 30.16 41.86 -12.45
C THR A 9 30.79 40.47 -12.50
N GLY A 10 30.84 39.75 -11.37
CA GLY A 10 31.40 38.39 -11.29
C GLY A 10 30.52 37.35 -12.00
N ASP A 11 29.20 37.49 -11.90
CA ASP A 11 28.25 36.61 -12.60
C ASP A 11 28.20 36.88 -14.11
N ALA A 12 28.33 38.15 -14.53
CA ALA A 12 28.44 38.51 -15.95
C ALA A 12 29.70 37.90 -16.59
N ALA A 13 30.86 38.01 -15.93
CA ALA A 13 32.11 37.40 -16.41
C ALA A 13 32.02 35.86 -16.48
N ARG A 14 31.38 35.22 -15.48
CA ARG A 14 31.16 33.76 -15.47
C ARG A 14 30.25 33.31 -16.62
N ARG A 15 29.19 34.06 -16.90
CA ARG A 15 28.28 33.81 -18.03
C ARG A 15 29.01 33.95 -19.37
N GLN A 16 29.79 35.02 -19.55
CA GLN A 16 30.56 35.24 -20.78
C GLN A 16 31.62 34.15 -21.00
N GLN A 17 32.26 33.67 -19.93
CA GLN A 17 33.21 32.57 -19.99
C GLN A 17 32.54 31.22 -20.31
N ALA A 18 31.32 30.98 -19.81
CA ALA A 18 30.53 29.81 -20.16
C ALA A 18 30.09 29.83 -21.64
N ILE A 19 29.69 30.99 -22.16
CA ILE A 19 29.33 31.20 -23.58
C ILE A 19 30.54 30.88 -24.48
N ARG A 20 31.71 31.46 -24.20
CA ARG A 20 32.94 31.19 -24.97
C ARG A 20 33.34 29.71 -24.95
N LYS A 21 33.17 29.03 -23.81
CA LYS A 21 33.41 27.57 -23.71
C LYS A 21 32.40 26.77 -24.54
N ARG A 22 31.15 27.21 -24.62
CA ARG A 22 30.11 26.56 -25.43
C ARG A 22 30.39 26.76 -26.91
N GLU A 23 30.70 27.97 -27.34
CA GLU A 23 31.07 28.30 -28.72
C GLU A 23 32.26 27.47 -29.19
N ARG A 24 33.32 27.38 -28.36
CA ARG A 24 34.48 26.54 -28.68
C ARG A 24 34.11 25.07 -28.89
N ARG A 25 33.18 24.52 -28.10
CA ARG A 25 32.72 23.12 -28.24
C ARG A 25 31.89 22.86 -29.49
N VAL A 26 31.28 23.89 -30.07
CA VAL A 26 30.45 23.76 -31.28
C VAL A 26 31.31 23.65 -32.53
N VAL A 27 32.47 24.30 -32.54
CA VAL A 27 33.44 24.27 -33.65
C VAL A 27 34.58 23.25 -33.46
N GLU A 28 34.57 22.47 -32.36
CA GLU A 28 35.55 21.39 -32.13
C GLU A 28 35.44 20.33 -33.24
N THR A 29 36.59 19.87 -33.75
CA THR A 29 36.64 18.69 -34.62
C THR A 29 36.35 17.41 -33.81
N GLU A 30 36.04 16.30 -34.49
CA GLU A 30 35.77 15.03 -33.81
C GLU A 30 36.99 14.50 -33.04
N GLU A 31 38.20 14.75 -33.56
CA GLU A 31 39.46 14.44 -32.89
C GLU A 31 39.69 15.31 -31.65
N GLU A 32 39.50 16.62 -31.75
CA GLU A 32 39.60 17.55 -30.61
C GLU A 32 38.57 17.22 -29.52
N ARG A 33 37.35 16.85 -29.93
CA ARG A 33 36.29 16.41 -29.02
C ARG A 33 36.67 15.10 -28.33
N SER A 34 37.21 14.12 -29.06
CA SER A 34 37.67 12.84 -28.52
C SER A 34 38.80 13.04 -27.51
N GLN A 35 39.82 13.83 -27.86
CA GLN A 35 40.93 14.16 -26.95
C GLN A 35 40.43 14.88 -25.69
N ARG A 36 39.50 15.84 -25.82
CA ARG A 36 38.92 16.53 -24.66
C ARG A 36 38.14 15.59 -23.74
N LEU A 37 37.36 14.67 -24.31
CA LEU A 37 36.62 13.67 -23.53
C LEU A 37 37.55 12.68 -22.84
N SER A 38 38.59 12.22 -23.53
CA SER A 38 39.64 11.36 -22.95
C SER A 38 40.37 12.06 -21.79
N ALA A 39 40.82 13.30 -21.99
CA ALA A 39 41.45 14.08 -20.92
C ALA A 39 40.50 14.37 -19.73
N MET A 40 39.20 14.47 -19.96
CA MET A 40 38.20 14.61 -18.90
C MET A 40 37.99 13.29 -18.14
N ALA A 41 37.96 12.16 -18.85
CA ALA A 41 37.86 10.84 -18.25
C ALA A 41 39.08 10.53 -17.39
N GLN A 42 40.30 10.83 -17.88
CA GLN A 42 41.55 10.65 -17.15
C GLN A 42 41.56 11.45 -15.85
N ARG A 43 41.30 12.76 -15.91
CA ARG A 43 41.17 13.59 -14.69
C ARG A 43 40.11 13.07 -13.71
N GLY A 44 39.06 12.42 -14.22
CA GLY A 44 38.04 11.80 -13.40
C GLY A 44 38.47 10.47 -12.78
N GLN A 45 39.42 9.75 -13.38
CA GLN A 45 40.06 8.57 -12.80
C GLN A 45 41.05 8.99 -11.72
N ASP A 46 41.95 9.94 -12.02
CA ASP A 46 42.95 10.44 -11.07
C ASP A 46 42.28 10.95 -9.79
N ARG A 47 41.19 11.74 -9.93
CA ARG A 47 40.39 12.20 -8.77
C ARG A 47 39.74 11.09 -7.97
N ARG A 48 39.38 9.96 -8.59
CA ARG A 48 38.78 8.79 -7.92
C ARG A 48 39.83 7.91 -7.25
N GLU A 49 41.07 7.93 -7.73
CA GLU A 49 42.19 7.24 -7.12
C GLU A 49 42.68 7.97 -5.86
N GLU A 50 42.64 9.31 -5.88
CA GLU A 50 42.99 10.16 -4.74
C GLU A 50 41.82 10.37 -3.73
N GLU A 51 40.65 9.79 -3.98
CA GLU A 51 39.48 9.92 -3.11
C GLU A 51 39.71 9.21 -1.76
N THR A 52 39.40 9.87 -0.65
CA THR A 52 39.31 9.21 0.65
C THR A 52 38.10 8.27 0.70
N GLU A 53 38.14 7.26 1.57
CA GLU A 53 37.05 6.28 1.70
C GLU A 53 35.70 6.94 2.07
N GLU A 54 35.71 8.01 2.88
CA GLU A 54 34.51 8.79 3.19
C GLU A 54 33.92 9.50 1.97
N LEU A 55 34.76 10.16 1.17
CA LEU A 55 34.32 10.83 -0.07
C LEU A 55 33.82 9.81 -1.10
N ARG A 56 34.49 8.66 -1.19
CA ARG A 56 34.08 7.55 -2.05
C ARG A 56 32.70 7.01 -1.63
N ASN A 57 32.49 6.76 -0.34
CA ASN A 57 31.21 6.28 0.19
C ASN A 57 30.09 7.30 -0.02
N SER A 58 30.35 8.59 0.21
CA SER A 58 29.40 9.68 -0.07
C SER A 58 29.02 9.75 -1.56
N ARG A 59 30.01 9.63 -2.46
CA ARG A 59 29.78 9.61 -3.92
C ARG A 59 28.97 8.39 -4.34
N LEU A 60 29.31 7.20 -3.85
CA LEU A 60 28.57 5.96 -4.13
C LEU A 60 27.13 6.04 -3.62
N SER A 61 26.92 6.56 -2.41
CA SER A 61 25.60 6.80 -1.84
C SER A 61 24.77 7.77 -2.69
N THR A 62 25.36 8.90 -3.12
CA THR A 62 24.69 9.87 -3.99
C THR A 62 24.30 9.26 -5.35
N MET A 63 25.16 8.41 -5.93
CA MET A 63 24.86 7.72 -7.19
C MET A 63 23.78 6.64 -7.02
N ALA A 64 23.78 5.93 -5.88
CA ALA A 64 22.75 4.97 -5.53
C ALA A 64 21.39 5.67 -5.39
N GLN A 65 21.33 6.79 -4.68
CA GLN A 65 20.11 7.59 -4.50
C GLN A 65 19.55 8.05 -5.83
N ARG A 66 20.36 8.70 -6.69
CA ARG A 66 19.91 9.12 -8.03
C ARG A 66 19.41 7.96 -8.89
N SER A 67 20.01 6.78 -8.74
CA SER A 67 19.57 5.59 -9.45
C SER A 67 18.25 5.05 -8.92
N GLN A 68 17.99 5.22 -7.61
CA GLN A 68 16.72 4.90 -6.98
C GLN A 68 15.63 5.88 -7.42
N ASP A 69 15.89 7.19 -7.34
CA ASP A 69 14.94 8.23 -7.76
C ASP A 69 14.48 8.00 -9.21
N ARG A 70 15.43 7.70 -10.11
CA ARG A 70 15.11 7.37 -11.51
C ARG A 70 14.27 6.10 -11.65
N ARG A 71 14.43 5.10 -10.77
CA ARG A 71 13.64 3.86 -10.79
C ARG A 71 12.24 4.06 -10.20
N GLU A 72 12.07 5.01 -9.29
CA GLU A 72 10.76 5.37 -8.72
C GLU A 72 9.88 6.08 -9.76
N GLU A 73 10.50 6.82 -10.69
CA GLU A 73 9.83 7.48 -11.81
C GLU A 73 9.66 6.58 -13.06
N GLU A 74 10.13 5.33 -13.04
CA GLU A 74 9.99 4.41 -14.19
C GLU A 74 8.51 4.00 -14.40
N THR A 75 8.06 4.07 -15.65
CA THR A 75 6.79 3.42 -16.04
C THR A 75 6.94 1.90 -16.03
N GLU A 76 5.83 1.18 -15.92
CA GLU A 76 5.84 -0.29 -15.87
C GLU A 76 6.45 -0.90 -17.15
N GLU A 77 6.25 -0.28 -18.31
CA GLU A 77 6.88 -0.70 -19.58
C GLU A 77 8.42 -0.55 -19.55
N LEU A 78 8.92 0.60 -19.08
CA LEU A 78 10.36 0.84 -18.96
C LEU A 78 11.00 -0.12 -17.94
N ARG A 79 10.30 -0.37 -16.83
CA ARG A 79 10.72 -1.34 -15.81
C ARG A 79 10.83 -2.74 -16.39
N ASN A 80 9.83 -3.20 -17.13
CA ASN A 80 9.81 -4.53 -17.76
C ASN A 80 10.91 -4.66 -18.82
N SER A 81 11.11 -3.65 -19.66
CA SER A 81 12.21 -3.61 -20.63
C SER A 81 13.59 -3.69 -19.97
N ARG A 82 13.80 -2.93 -18.88
CA ARG A 82 15.04 -2.98 -18.09
C ARG A 82 15.28 -4.36 -17.47
N LEU A 83 14.26 -4.96 -16.87
CA LEU A 83 14.36 -6.29 -16.27
C LEU A 83 14.66 -7.37 -17.33
N SER A 84 14.01 -7.29 -18.49
CA SER A 84 14.26 -8.19 -19.63
C SER A 84 15.70 -8.06 -20.13
N THR A 85 16.20 -6.83 -20.29
CA THR A 85 17.59 -6.58 -20.68
C THR A 85 18.59 -7.13 -19.66
N MET A 86 18.31 -6.99 -18.36
CA MET A 86 19.16 -7.56 -17.30
C MET A 86 19.14 -9.10 -17.28
N ALA A 87 17.98 -9.71 -17.56
CA ALA A 87 17.83 -11.14 -17.65
C ALA A 87 18.61 -11.70 -18.85
N GLN A 88 18.51 -11.06 -20.02
CA GLN A 88 19.23 -11.46 -21.23
C GLN A 88 20.74 -11.42 -21.01
N ARG A 89 21.27 -10.28 -20.53
CA ARG A 89 22.71 -10.16 -20.20
C ARG A 89 23.20 -11.21 -19.21
N SER A 90 22.36 -11.59 -18.26
CA SER A 90 22.68 -12.63 -17.28
C SER A 90 22.68 -14.02 -17.91
N GLN A 91 21.84 -14.28 -18.91
CA GLN A 91 21.83 -15.53 -19.67
C GLN A 91 23.05 -15.61 -20.60
N ASP A 92 23.36 -14.54 -21.32
CA ASP A 92 24.52 -14.48 -22.23
C ASP A 92 25.81 -14.76 -21.45
N ARG A 93 26.00 -14.10 -20.30
CA ARG A 93 27.15 -14.35 -19.42
C ARG A 93 27.21 -15.81 -18.93
N ARG A 94 26.07 -16.45 -18.68
CA ARG A 94 26.02 -17.88 -18.27
C ARG A 94 26.29 -18.83 -19.42
N ALA A 95 25.97 -18.46 -20.66
CA ALA A 95 26.25 -19.27 -21.83
C ALA A 95 27.76 -19.31 -22.12
N GLU A 96 28.48 -18.24 -21.78
CA GLU A 96 29.94 -18.11 -21.92
C GLU A 96 30.72 -18.58 -20.67
N GLU A 97 30.04 -19.05 -19.61
CA GLU A 97 30.71 -19.53 -18.38
C GLU A 97 31.59 -20.76 -18.66
N THR A 98 32.83 -20.74 -18.16
CA THR A 98 33.64 -21.96 -18.10
C THR A 98 33.08 -22.94 -17.07
N MET A 99 33.44 -24.23 -17.17
CA MET A 99 33.02 -25.24 -16.18
C MET A 99 33.40 -24.85 -14.75
N GLU A 100 34.58 -24.25 -14.55
CA GLU A 100 35.05 -23.83 -13.23
C GLU A 100 34.22 -22.66 -12.66
N GLN A 101 33.93 -21.65 -13.49
CA GLN A 101 33.07 -20.53 -13.12
C GLN A 101 31.65 -21.00 -12.79
N ARG A 102 31.11 -21.94 -13.58
CA ARG A 102 29.80 -22.54 -13.34
C ARG A 102 29.75 -23.30 -12.01
N ASN A 103 30.77 -24.11 -11.72
CA ASN A 103 30.85 -24.87 -10.46
C ASN A 103 30.99 -23.94 -9.24
N SER A 104 31.79 -22.88 -9.34
CA SER A 104 31.91 -21.87 -8.29
C SER A 104 30.58 -21.18 -8.02
N ARG A 105 29.86 -20.73 -9.07
CA ARG A 105 28.53 -20.11 -8.93
C ARG A 105 27.52 -21.06 -8.27
N LEU A 106 27.48 -22.33 -8.69
CA LEU A 106 26.58 -23.33 -8.11
C LEU A 106 26.92 -23.63 -6.64
N SER A 107 28.20 -23.63 -6.28
CA SER A 107 28.64 -23.79 -4.88
C SER A 107 28.13 -22.65 -3.99
N VAL A 108 28.32 -21.40 -4.43
CA VAL A 108 27.83 -20.21 -3.70
C VAL A 108 26.30 -20.23 -3.56
N MET A 109 25.58 -20.62 -4.62
CA MET A 109 24.12 -20.78 -4.55
C MET A 109 23.69 -21.86 -3.54
N ALA A 110 24.39 -22.99 -3.51
CA ALA A 110 24.13 -24.08 -2.58
C ALA A 110 24.43 -23.67 -1.12
N GLU A 111 25.51 -22.94 -0.88
CA GLU A 111 25.83 -22.36 0.44
C GLU A 111 24.76 -21.39 0.91
N HIS A 112 24.35 -20.45 0.05
CA HIS A 112 23.25 -19.53 0.34
C HIS A 112 21.95 -20.26 0.67
N ALA A 113 21.62 -21.32 -0.08
CA ALA A 113 20.42 -22.11 0.17
C ALA A 113 20.50 -22.88 1.51
N ARG A 114 21.68 -23.43 1.85
CA ARG A 114 21.93 -24.09 3.14
C ARG A 114 21.79 -23.12 4.29
N GLU A 115 22.37 -21.92 4.19
CA GLU A 115 22.28 -20.89 5.23
C GLU A 115 20.84 -20.39 5.39
N HIS A 116 20.11 -20.22 4.29
CA HIS A 116 18.70 -19.82 4.35
C HIS A 116 17.84 -20.88 5.06
N ARG A 117 18.06 -22.17 4.79
CA ARG A 117 17.42 -23.27 5.51
C ARG A 117 17.83 -23.32 6.98
N ARG A 118 19.11 -23.10 7.28
CA ARG A 118 19.61 -23.06 8.67
C ARG A 118 18.92 -21.97 9.47
N ILE A 119 18.82 -20.76 8.91
CA ILE A 119 18.11 -19.65 9.53
C ILE A 119 16.62 -19.99 9.71
N GLN A 120 15.96 -20.52 8.68
CA GLN A 120 14.55 -20.93 8.78
C GLN A 120 14.32 -21.98 9.87
N ASN A 121 15.20 -22.98 9.97
CA ASN A 121 15.18 -23.99 11.03
C ASN A 121 15.44 -23.38 12.41
N LEU A 122 16.32 -22.38 12.51
CA LEU A 122 16.55 -21.59 13.73
C LEU A 122 15.30 -20.84 14.18
N TYR A 123 14.56 -20.23 13.24
CA TYR A 123 13.28 -19.61 13.55
C TYR A 123 12.23 -20.64 13.99
N ALA A 124 12.13 -21.78 13.30
CA ALA A 124 11.19 -22.84 13.68
C ALA A 124 11.49 -23.45 15.06
N SER A 125 12.76 -23.69 15.37
CA SER A 125 13.21 -24.17 16.69
C SER A 125 13.11 -23.12 17.80
N ARG A 126 13.23 -21.83 17.45
CA ARG A 126 12.94 -20.73 18.38
C ARG A 126 11.44 -20.58 18.64
N THR A 127 10.58 -20.93 17.69
CA THR A 127 9.12 -21.02 17.92
C THR A 127 8.77 -22.14 18.90
N THR A 128 9.50 -23.26 18.91
CA THR A 128 9.31 -24.35 19.89
C THR A 128 9.89 -24.06 21.29
N LEU A 129 10.66 -22.98 21.45
CA LEU A 129 11.24 -22.54 22.73
C LEU A 129 10.37 -21.49 23.46
N TYR A 130 9.27 -21.02 22.84
CA TYR A 130 8.26 -20.38 23.64
C TYR A 130 7.68 -21.47 24.55
N PRO A 131 7.66 -21.28 25.88
CA PRO A 131 6.85 -22.14 26.73
C PRO A 131 5.46 -22.18 26.10
N VAL A 132 4.83 -23.36 26.05
CA VAL A 132 3.42 -23.48 25.69
C VAL A 132 2.71 -22.45 26.56
N VAL A 133 2.32 -21.34 25.95
CA VAL A 133 1.57 -20.30 26.65
C VAL A 133 0.24 -20.98 26.89
N GLU A 134 -0.06 -21.29 28.15
CA GLU A 134 -1.38 -21.80 28.49
C GLU A 134 -2.40 -20.82 27.92
N GLU A 135 -3.31 -21.34 27.09
CA GLU A 135 -4.33 -20.52 26.46
C GLU A 135 -5.13 -19.84 27.57
N HIS A 136 -5.06 -18.50 27.62
CA HIS A 136 -5.83 -17.74 28.59
C HIS A 136 -7.29 -17.78 28.16
N ASN A 137 -8.06 -18.68 28.79
CA ASN A 137 -9.49 -18.81 28.57
C ASN A 137 -10.26 -17.93 29.56
N CYS A 138 -10.94 -16.92 29.05
CA CYS A 138 -11.78 -16.00 29.83
C CYS A 138 -13.15 -16.58 30.24
N GLY A 139 -13.45 -17.81 29.82
CA GLY A 139 -14.75 -18.46 29.99
C GLY A 139 -15.80 -17.96 28.99
N GLU A 140 -17.06 -18.32 29.23
CA GLU A 140 -18.20 -17.83 28.44
C GLU A 140 -18.51 -16.36 28.76
N MET A 141 -19.04 -15.64 27.78
CA MET A 141 -19.45 -14.24 27.91
C MET A 141 -20.94 -14.17 28.30
N ASP A 142 -21.29 -14.68 29.47
CA ASP A 142 -22.67 -14.86 29.94
C ASP A 142 -23.07 -13.95 31.11
N ASN A 143 -22.14 -13.12 31.61
CA ASN A 143 -22.41 -12.26 32.76
C ASN A 143 -23.11 -10.98 32.30
N ILE A 144 -24.29 -10.71 32.85
CA ILE A 144 -25.13 -9.59 32.38
C ILE A 144 -24.89 -8.35 33.25
N CYS A 145 -24.67 -7.20 32.61
CA CYS A 145 -24.68 -5.91 33.29
C CYS A 145 -26.11 -5.55 33.73
N LEU A 146 -26.31 -5.37 35.03
CA LEU A 146 -27.62 -5.04 35.62
C LEU A 146 -28.19 -3.67 35.18
N LYS A 147 -27.41 -2.84 34.50
CA LYS A 147 -27.82 -1.51 34.03
C LYS A 147 -28.20 -1.50 32.54
N CYS A 148 -27.38 -2.12 31.70
CA CYS A 148 -27.50 -2.05 30.24
C CYS A 148 -27.95 -3.38 29.59
N GLY A 149 -27.90 -4.50 30.31
CA GLY A 149 -28.13 -5.83 29.74
C GLY A 149 -26.96 -6.38 28.89
N GLY A 150 -25.88 -5.61 28.72
CA GLY A 150 -24.68 -6.03 27.99
C GLY A 150 -23.97 -7.21 28.65
N LEU A 151 -23.34 -8.05 27.83
CA LEU A 151 -22.66 -9.27 28.24
C LEU A 151 -21.19 -9.00 28.60
N TYR A 152 -20.68 -9.76 29.56
CA TYR A 152 -19.34 -9.63 30.14
C TYR A 152 -18.70 -11.00 30.36
N PHE A 153 -17.38 -11.02 30.33
CA PHE A 153 -16.61 -12.10 30.93
C PHE A 153 -16.53 -11.92 32.45
N ALA A 154 -16.42 -13.03 33.20
CA ALA A 154 -16.38 -12.99 34.67
C ALA A 154 -15.24 -12.11 35.22
N ALA A 155 -14.09 -12.09 34.52
CA ALA A 155 -12.88 -11.37 34.91
C ALA A 155 -12.94 -9.84 34.69
N GLU A 156 -13.93 -9.33 33.96
CA GLU A 156 -14.05 -7.90 33.62
C GLU A 156 -14.69 -7.04 34.72
N LYS A 157 -14.90 -7.61 35.91
CA LYS A 157 -15.37 -6.87 37.08
C LYS A 157 -14.30 -5.88 37.53
N ASN A 158 -14.73 -4.68 37.91
CA ASN A 158 -13.85 -3.76 38.61
C ASN A 158 -13.55 -4.24 40.04
N ALA A 159 -12.68 -3.53 40.76
CA ALA A 159 -12.35 -3.85 42.16
C ALA A 159 -13.57 -3.87 43.13
N ARG A 160 -14.71 -3.32 42.72
CA ARG A 160 -15.98 -3.33 43.47
C ARG A 160 -16.92 -4.46 43.06
N GLY A 161 -16.49 -5.36 42.16
CA GLY A 161 -17.28 -6.48 41.69
C GLY A 161 -18.38 -6.12 40.68
N VAL A 162 -18.35 -4.91 40.11
CA VAL A 162 -19.41 -4.39 39.22
C VAL A 162 -18.89 -4.20 37.80
N TYR A 163 -19.75 -4.46 36.82
CA TYR A 163 -19.50 -4.19 35.40
C TYR A 163 -19.82 -2.75 35.05
N THR A 164 -18.80 -1.99 34.64
CA THR A 164 -18.94 -0.55 34.38
C THR A 164 -18.53 -0.12 32.97
N HIS A 165 -17.93 -0.99 32.16
CA HIS A 165 -17.38 -0.61 30.86
C HIS A 165 -18.44 -0.42 29.73
N CYS A 166 -19.65 -0.98 29.81
CA CYS A 166 -20.66 -0.95 28.74
C CYS A 166 -21.35 0.42 28.71
N CYS A 167 -21.99 0.77 29.83
CA CYS A 167 -22.85 1.93 29.95
C CYS A 167 -22.27 2.99 30.90
N HIS A 168 -21.01 2.82 31.32
CA HIS A 168 -20.39 3.64 32.34
C HIS A 168 -21.25 3.73 33.63
N ASN A 169 -21.69 2.56 34.11
CA ASN A 169 -22.60 2.42 35.26
C ASN A 169 -23.97 3.10 35.06
N GLY A 170 -24.53 3.01 33.86
CA GLY A 170 -25.87 3.54 33.52
C GLY A 170 -25.89 5.00 33.11
N LYS A 171 -24.73 5.64 32.88
CA LYS A 171 -24.66 7.02 32.38
C LYS A 171 -24.87 7.10 30.87
N ILE A 172 -24.56 6.03 30.14
CA ILE A 172 -24.77 5.93 28.71
C ILE A 172 -26.04 5.11 28.50
N VAL A 173 -27.04 5.74 27.88
CA VAL A 173 -28.22 5.06 27.37
C VAL A 173 -27.90 4.68 25.93
N GLU A 174 -27.64 3.40 25.71
CA GLU A 174 -27.49 2.88 24.36
C GLU A 174 -28.86 2.97 23.67
N GLN A 175 -28.95 3.81 22.64
CA GLN A 175 -30.09 3.76 21.75
C GLN A 175 -30.07 2.40 21.08
N ALA A 176 -31.17 1.65 21.15
CA ALA A 176 -31.29 0.39 20.45
C ALA A 176 -31.07 0.67 18.95
N SER A 177 -29.86 0.36 18.48
CA SER A 177 -29.56 0.43 17.06
C SER A 177 -30.50 -0.55 16.38
N VAL A 178 -31.43 -0.05 15.57
CA VAL A 178 -32.33 -0.89 14.79
C VAL A 178 -31.51 -1.56 13.71
N TYR A 179 -30.90 -2.68 14.08
CA TYR A 179 -30.12 -3.49 13.17
C TYR A 179 -31.09 -4.32 12.31
N PRO A 180 -31.01 -4.25 10.98
CA PRO A 180 -31.90 -5.02 10.11
C PRO A 180 -31.78 -6.52 10.40
N MET A 181 -32.90 -7.17 10.73
CA MET A 181 -32.91 -8.61 11.06
C MET A 181 -32.37 -9.44 9.90
N GLU A 182 -32.63 -9.00 8.67
CA GLU A 182 -32.13 -9.63 7.45
C GLU A 182 -30.60 -9.68 7.40
N MET A 183 -29.93 -8.64 7.91
CA MET A 183 -28.46 -8.60 8.00
C MET A 183 -27.95 -9.51 9.12
N LYS A 184 -28.75 -9.70 10.18
CA LYS A 184 -28.41 -10.60 11.30
C LYS A 184 -28.41 -12.06 10.85
N VAL A 185 -29.43 -12.43 10.08
CA VAL A 185 -29.54 -13.78 9.50
C VAL A 185 -28.34 -14.08 8.61
N LEU A 186 -27.86 -13.10 7.82
CA LEU A 186 -26.66 -13.30 7.00
C LEU A 186 -25.38 -13.59 7.80
N MET A 187 -25.33 -13.23 9.09
CA MET A 187 -24.16 -13.42 9.95
C MET A 187 -24.19 -14.73 10.75
N ASP A 188 -25.36 -15.36 10.90
CA ASP A 188 -25.52 -16.52 11.77
C ASP A 188 -24.91 -17.81 11.17
N GLY A 189 -24.87 -17.93 9.84
CA GLY A 189 -24.36 -19.12 9.14
C GLY A 189 -25.33 -20.30 9.12
N SER A 190 -26.63 -20.03 9.28
CA SER A 190 -27.70 -21.04 9.34
C SER A 190 -28.13 -21.60 7.97
N ASP A 191 -27.94 -20.82 6.90
CA ASP A 191 -28.36 -21.16 5.53
C ASP A 191 -27.21 -21.01 4.52
N GLU A 192 -27.39 -21.55 3.31
CA GLU A 192 -26.35 -21.53 2.27
C GLU A 192 -25.93 -20.09 1.91
N LEU A 193 -26.87 -19.14 1.92
CA LEU A 193 -26.59 -17.74 1.62
C LEU A 193 -25.78 -17.05 2.72
N SER A 194 -26.05 -17.29 4.01
CA SER A 194 -25.24 -16.75 5.12
C SER A 194 -23.83 -17.35 5.14
N VAL A 195 -23.70 -18.66 4.86
CA VAL A 195 -22.39 -19.30 4.72
C VAL A 195 -21.61 -18.68 3.56
N HIS A 196 -22.24 -18.49 2.39
CA HIS A 196 -21.62 -17.85 1.25
C HIS A 196 -21.24 -16.39 1.56
N PHE A 197 -22.13 -15.62 2.19
CA PHE A 197 -21.87 -14.26 2.63
C PHE A 197 -20.64 -14.19 3.53
N LYS A 198 -20.55 -15.03 4.56
CA LYS A 198 -19.41 -15.04 5.51
C LYS A 198 -18.10 -15.36 4.82
N ASN A 199 -18.12 -16.33 3.90
CA ASN A 199 -16.94 -16.70 3.13
C ASN A 199 -16.45 -15.58 2.20
N LYS A 200 -17.38 -14.74 1.70
CA LYS A 200 -17.10 -13.64 0.75
C LYS A 200 -17.34 -12.25 1.33
N ILE A 201 -17.38 -12.13 2.66
CA ILE A 201 -17.83 -10.91 3.34
C ILE A 201 -17.00 -9.67 2.97
N ARG A 202 -15.71 -9.87 2.70
CA ARG A 202 -14.81 -8.80 2.26
C ARG A 202 -15.19 -8.27 0.88
N SER A 203 -15.55 -9.14 -0.07
CA SER A 203 -15.95 -8.73 -1.41
C SER A 203 -17.28 -7.98 -1.37
N TYR A 204 -18.27 -8.47 -0.61
CA TYR A 204 -19.53 -7.76 -0.42
C TYR A 204 -19.34 -6.38 0.23
N ASN A 205 -18.58 -6.30 1.33
CA ASN A 205 -18.34 -5.03 2.02
C ASN A 205 -17.54 -4.04 1.15
N SER A 206 -16.59 -4.54 0.36
CA SER A 206 -15.85 -3.72 -0.60
C SER A 206 -16.76 -3.20 -1.70
N ALA A 207 -17.57 -4.10 -2.30
CA ALA A 207 -18.49 -3.76 -3.36
C ALA A 207 -19.50 -2.70 -2.93
N LEU A 208 -20.09 -2.82 -1.72
CA LEU A 208 -21.12 -1.94 -1.18
C LEU A 208 -20.56 -0.76 -0.36
N SER A 209 -19.27 -0.47 -0.49
CA SER A 209 -18.67 0.66 0.24
C SER A 209 -19.03 2.01 -0.41
N PHE A 210 -19.29 3.02 0.42
CA PHE A 210 -19.52 4.41 -0.03
C PHE A 210 -18.21 5.17 -0.30
N ALA A 211 -17.11 4.72 0.30
CA ALA A 211 -15.80 5.33 0.13
C ALA A 211 -14.72 4.26 0.24
N SER A 212 -13.62 4.47 -0.48
CA SER A 212 -12.41 3.66 -0.27
C SER A 212 -11.59 4.18 0.89
N MET A 213 -10.83 3.29 1.54
CA MET A 213 -9.87 3.67 2.57
C MET A 213 -8.47 3.81 1.94
N GLY A 214 -7.85 4.98 2.12
CA GLY A 214 -6.47 5.24 1.78
C GLY A 214 -5.60 5.29 3.04
N ALA A 215 -4.46 4.60 3.00
CA ALA A 215 -3.50 4.58 4.09
C ALA A 215 -2.09 4.37 3.54
N GLN A 216 -1.08 4.97 4.18
CA GLN A 216 0.32 4.64 3.90
C GLN A 216 0.66 3.33 4.61
N VAL A 217 0.65 2.23 3.88
CA VAL A 217 1.02 0.92 4.41
C VAL A 217 2.53 0.75 4.30
N VAL A 218 3.20 0.65 5.45
CA VAL A 218 4.63 0.36 5.54
C VAL A 218 4.78 -1.05 6.11
N PRO A 219 5.36 -2.01 5.38
CA PRO A 219 5.59 -3.34 5.95
C PRO A 219 6.54 -3.22 7.16
N PRO A 220 6.24 -3.85 8.30
CA PRO A 220 7.13 -3.84 9.44
C PRO A 220 8.47 -4.49 9.07
N THR A 221 9.57 -3.85 9.46
CA THR A 221 10.92 -4.41 9.30
C THR A 221 11.10 -5.59 10.25
N GLY A 222 11.31 -6.81 9.73
CA GLY A 222 11.60 -8.00 10.53
C GLY A 222 11.16 -9.31 9.85
N ARG A 223 11.42 -10.44 10.53
CA ARG A 223 10.99 -11.79 10.13
C ARG A 223 9.90 -12.33 11.08
N GLY A 224 8.83 -11.56 11.26
CA GLY A 224 7.66 -11.93 12.08
C GLY A 224 6.45 -12.33 11.25
N ALA A 225 5.37 -12.73 11.92
CA ALA A 225 4.07 -12.93 11.26
C ALA A 225 3.64 -11.65 10.51
N TYR A 226 2.95 -11.82 9.38
CA TYR A 226 2.55 -10.69 8.55
C TYR A 226 1.59 -9.76 9.32
N CYS A 227 2.00 -8.50 9.48
CA CYS A 227 1.16 -7.43 9.99
C CYS A 227 1.23 -6.28 8.99
N PHE A 228 0.09 -5.72 8.59
CA PHE A 228 0.07 -4.45 7.86
C PHE A 228 0.17 -3.31 8.88
N ARG A 229 1.16 -2.43 8.73
CA ARG A 229 1.30 -1.25 9.58
C ARG A 229 0.89 -0.02 8.78
N ILE A 230 -0.14 0.66 9.25
CA ILE A 230 -0.55 1.95 8.73
C ILE A 230 0.30 3.02 9.43
N HIS A 231 0.98 3.85 8.64
CA HIS A 231 1.74 4.98 9.13
C HIS A 231 1.00 6.28 8.79
N GLY A 232 0.93 7.22 9.74
CA GLY A 232 0.27 8.50 9.54
C GLY A 232 -1.26 8.42 9.53
N GLN A 233 -1.89 9.32 8.79
CA GLN A 233 -3.34 9.51 8.78
C GLN A 233 -4.04 8.56 7.81
N THR A 234 -5.19 8.03 8.22
CA THR A 234 -6.14 7.32 7.36
C THR A 234 -7.06 8.33 6.68
N TYR A 235 -7.31 8.13 5.39
CA TYR A 235 -8.20 8.97 4.61
C TYR A 235 -9.35 8.12 4.04
N HIS A 236 -10.57 8.65 4.08
CA HIS A 236 -11.66 8.12 3.29
C HIS A 236 -11.71 8.86 1.97
N ARG A 237 -11.51 8.14 0.86
CA ARG A 237 -11.57 8.68 -0.49
C ARG A 237 -12.95 8.39 -1.05
N THR A 238 -13.81 9.41 -1.00
CA THR A 238 -15.09 9.44 -1.70
C THR A 238 -14.85 9.73 -3.18
N SER A 239 -15.64 9.11 -4.05
CA SER A 239 -15.65 9.44 -5.47
C SER A 239 -16.17 10.87 -5.70
N HIS A 240 -15.89 11.44 -6.87
CA HIS A 240 -16.65 12.59 -7.37
C HIS A 240 -18.14 12.22 -7.52
N LEU A 241 -19.04 13.19 -7.67
CA LEU A 241 -20.46 12.89 -7.86
C LEU A 241 -20.72 12.20 -9.22
N HIS A 242 -20.06 12.68 -10.27
CA HIS A 242 -20.15 12.10 -11.61
C HIS A 242 -19.01 11.12 -11.89
N PRO A 243 -19.28 9.98 -12.55
CA PRO A 243 -18.22 9.15 -13.10
C PRO A 243 -17.54 9.87 -14.27
N PRO A 244 -16.24 9.60 -14.53
CA PRO A 244 -15.54 10.17 -15.67
C PRO A 244 -16.09 9.66 -17.02
N GLN A 245 -16.65 8.44 -17.06
CA GLN A 245 -17.33 7.85 -18.21
C GLN A 245 -18.54 7.05 -17.71
N ALA A 246 -19.61 7.00 -18.52
CA ALA A 246 -20.79 6.22 -18.21
C ALA A 246 -20.43 4.72 -18.07
N GLY A 247 -20.82 4.09 -16.96
CA GLY A 247 -20.46 2.71 -16.64
C GLY A 247 -19.21 2.56 -15.76
N GLU A 248 -18.52 3.64 -15.42
CA GLU A 248 -17.40 3.62 -14.46
C GLU A 248 -17.81 4.07 -13.05
N GLU A 249 -19.10 3.98 -12.70
CA GLU A 249 -19.61 4.43 -11.40
C GLU A 249 -18.96 3.64 -10.26
N LYS A 250 -18.38 4.34 -9.28
CA LYS A 250 -17.65 3.77 -8.14
C LYS A 250 -18.19 4.27 -6.81
N PHE A 251 -18.23 3.35 -5.85
CA PHE A 251 -18.56 3.61 -4.45
C PHE A 251 -19.94 4.30 -4.31
N ALA A 252 -19.98 5.48 -3.67
CA ALA A 252 -21.21 6.24 -3.45
C ALA A 252 -22.00 6.56 -4.74
N GLN A 253 -21.32 6.69 -5.89
CA GLN A 253 -21.98 6.97 -7.19
C GLN A 253 -23.01 5.89 -7.55
N LEU A 254 -22.79 4.65 -7.13
CA LEU A 254 -23.70 3.53 -7.41
C LEU A 254 -25.03 3.65 -6.68
N TYR A 255 -25.11 4.45 -5.62
CA TYR A 255 -26.34 4.68 -4.88
C TYR A 255 -27.26 5.72 -5.52
N VAL A 256 -26.76 6.49 -6.49
CA VAL A 256 -27.57 7.38 -7.33
C VAL A 256 -28.40 6.56 -8.35
N LEU A 257 -27.86 5.43 -8.80
CA LEU A 257 -28.53 4.54 -9.74
C LEU A 257 -29.65 3.76 -9.04
N ASP A 258 -30.58 3.20 -9.83
CA ASP A 258 -31.54 2.22 -9.33
C ASP A 258 -30.83 0.96 -8.81
N SER A 259 -31.47 0.24 -7.88
CA SER A 259 -30.90 -0.95 -7.23
C SER A 259 -30.44 -2.02 -8.23
N ASP A 260 -31.21 -2.25 -9.30
CA ASP A 260 -30.92 -3.31 -10.27
C ASP A 260 -29.74 -2.94 -11.17
N LEU A 261 -29.68 -1.69 -11.65
CA LEU A 261 -28.53 -1.18 -12.40
C LEU A 261 -27.28 -1.12 -11.52
N ALA A 262 -27.38 -0.62 -10.29
CA ALA A 262 -26.27 -0.59 -9.34
C ALA A 262 -25.71 -2.00 -9.08
N THR A 263 -26.59 -2.98 -8.86
CA THR A 263 -26.22 -4.37 -8.67
C THR A 263 -25.51 -4.93 -9.90
N ARG A 264 -26.05 -4.71 -11.11
CA ARG A 264 -25.40 -5.14 -12.35
C ARG A 264 -24.00 -4.54 -12.50
N ARG A 265 -23.84 -3.24 -12.26
CA ARG A 265 -22.53 -2.56 -12.28
C ARG A 265 -21.55 -3.14 -11.26
N ARG A 266 -22.03 -3.54 -10.07
CA ARG A 266 -21.19 -4.24 -9.08
C ARG A 266 -20.77 -5.62 -9.58
N MET A 267 -21.66 -6.36 -10.23
CA MET A 267 -21.40 -7.72 -10.72
C MET A 267 -20.53 -7.77 -11.99
N GLU A 268 -20.51 -6.70 -12.80
CA GLU A 268 -19.61 -6.56 -13.97
C GLU A 268 -18.12 -6.52 -13.59
N ARG A 269 -17.81 -6.31 -12.30
CA ARG A 269 -16.44 -6.20 -11.81
C ARG A 269 -15.84 -7.58 -11.53
N GLY A 270 -14.61 -7.81 -12.01
CA GLY A 270 -13.90 -9.07 -11.81
C GLY A 270 -13.68 -9.42 -10.34
N GLU A 271 -13.53 -8.41 -9.46
CA GLU A 271 -13.37 -8.58 -8.01
C GLU A 271 -14.61 -9.19 -7.32
N ASN A 272 -15.77 -9.09 -7.97
CA ASN A 272 -17.05 -9.59 -7.47
C ASN A 272 -17.53 -10.84 -8.22
N SER A 273 -16.67 -11.45 -9.06
CA SER A 273 -17.01 -12.64 -9.85
C SER A 273 -17.51 -13.83 -9.02
N GLU A 274 -17.04 -13.93 -7.76
CA GLU A 274 -17.44 -14.98 -6.82
C GLU A 274 -18.61 -14.60 -5.92
N CYS A 275 -19.18 -13.40 -6.06
CA CYS A 275 -20.34 -12.96 -5.28
C CYS A 275 -21.64 -13.49 -5.90
N ASN A 276 -22.60 -13.87 -5.07
CA ASN A 276 -23.98 -14.13 -5.48
C ASN A 276 -24.72 -12.82 -5.82
N PRO A 277 -25.32 -12.68 -7.03
CA PRO A 277 -26.05 -11.48 -7.46
C PRO A 277 -27.32 -11.16 -6.64
N GLU A 278 -28.09 -12.17 -6.27
CA GLU A 278 -29.34 -11.99 -5.50
C GLU A 278 -29.04 -11.46 -4.10
N LEU A 279 -27.98 -11.98 -3.49
CA LEU A 279 -27.49 -11.51 -2.20
C LEU A 279 -26.94 -10.09 -2.29
N MET A 280 -26.22 -9.75 -3.37
CA MET A 280 -25.75 -8.38 -3.62
C MET A 280 -26.92 -7.39 -3.68
N ARG A 281 -27.97 -7.73 -4.45
CA ARG A 281 -29.19 -6.91 -4.57
C ARG A 281 -29.89 -6.76 -3.21
N LYS A 282 -30.06 -7.86 -2.47
CA LYS A 282 -30.73 -7.86 -1.16
C LYS A 282 -30.01 -6.96 -0.15
N ILE A 283 -28.68 -6.99 -0.11
CA ILE A 283 -27.91 -6.14 0.81
C ILE A 283 -27.97 -4.67 0.35
N ASP A 284 -27.91 -4.40 -0.96
CA ASP A 284 -28.09 -3.05 -1.50
C ASP A 284 -29.44 -2.46 -1.09
N GLU A 285 -30.53 -3.21 -1.22
CA GLU A 285 -31.88 -2.80 -0.78
C GLU A 285 -31.97 -2.52 0.72
N ILE A 286 -31.35 -3.36 1.55
CA ILE A 286 -31.30 -3.15 3.00
C ILE A 286 -30.55 -1.85 3.32
N ILE A 287 -29.41 -1.60 2.65
CA ILE A 287 -28.61 -0.39 2.84
C ILE A 287 -29.44 0.83 2.45
N ARG A 288 -30.10 0.82 1.29
CA ARG A 288 -30.94 1.94 0.83
C ARG A 288 -32.09 2.26 1.76
N ARG A 289 -32.66 1.25 2.42
CA ARG A 289 -33.79 1.42 3.35
C ARG A 289 -33.38 2.00 4.70
N VAL A 290 -32.15 1.74 5.16
CA VAL A 290 -31.76 1.95 6.57
C VAL A 290 -30.60 2.91 6.74
N ASN A 291 -29.75 3.09 5.73
CA ASN A 291 -28.56 3.91 5.83
C ASN A 291 -28.86 5.38 5.47
N PRO A 292 -28.75 6.32 6.42
CA PRO A 292 -29.05 7.75 6.16
C PRO A 292 -28.10 8.41 5.16
N PHE A 293 -26.93 7.82 4.89
CA PHE A 293 -26.05 8.34 3.85
C PHE A 293 -26.62 8.15 2.46
N GLU A 294 -27.47 7.15 2.25
CA GLU A 294 -28.11 6.94 0.95
C GLU A 294 -29.02 8.10 0.56
N ASP A 295 -29.87 8.53 1.49
CA ASP A 295 -30.72 9.72 1.34
C ASP A 295 -29.89 10.96 1.03
N ALA A 296 -28.77 11.15 1.74
CA ALA A 296 -27.88 12.29 1.53
C ALA A 296 -27.29 12.33 0.11
N TYR A 297 -26.88 11.18 -0.44
CA TYR A 297 -26.34 11.11 -1.81
C TYR A 297 -27.42 11.32 -2.88
N LYS A 298 -28.63 10.79 -2.68
CA LYS A 298 -29.78 11.08 -3.56
C LYS A 298 -30.13 12.56 -3.58
N MET A 299 -30.26 13.17 -2.39
CA MET A 299 -30.56 14.60 -2.28
C MET A 299 -29.48 15.45 -2.96
N MET A 300 -28.20 15.11 -2.77
CA MET A 300 -27.09 15.85 -3.40
C MET A 300 -27.17 15.80 -4.93
N TRP A 301 -27.55 14.65 -5.49
CA TRP A 301 -27.77 14.49 -6.94
C TRP A 301 -28.98 15.29 -7.45
N GLU A 302 -30.12 15.21 -6.75
CA GLU A 302 -31.34 15.94 -7.12
C GLU A 302 -31.14 17.46 -7.09
N LEU A 303 -30.43 17.97 -6.08
CA LEU A 303 -30.11 19.40 -5.97
C LEU A 303 -29.22 19.88 -7.12
N GLU A 304 -28.28 19.07 -7.59
CA GLU A 304 -27.44 19.43 -8.74
C GLU A 304 -28.26 19.52 -10.03
N GLN A 305 -29.22 18.60 -10.23
CA GLN A 305 -30.12 18.62 -11.39
C GLN A 305 -31.08 19.82 -11.41
N GLN A 306 -31.37 20.42 -10.25
CA GLN A 306 -32.24 21.61 -10.15
C GLN A 306 -31.50 22.92 -10.42
N VAL A 307 -30.18 22.93 -10.30
CA VAL A 307 -29.32 24.13 -10.48
C VAL A 307 -28.77 24.25 -11.90
N LEU A 308 -28.84 23.17 -12.69
CA LEU A 308 -28.48 23.09 -14.11
C LEU A 308 -29.71 23.26 -15.02
#